data_AF-A0A927A689-F1
#
_entry.id   AF-A0A927A689-F1
#
_cell.length_a   1.000
_cell.length_b   1.000
_cell.length_c   1.000
_cell.angle_alpha   90.00
_cell.angle_beta   90.00
_cell.angle_gamma   90.00
#
_symmetry.space_group_name_H-M   'P 1'
#
loop_
_entity.id
_entity.type
_entity.pdbx_description
1 polymer ?
#
loop_
_entity_poly.entity_id
_entity_poly.type
_entity_poly.pdbx_seq_one_letter_code
_entity_poly.pdbx_strand_id
1 'polypeptide(L)'
;MSNVFREFLKKVGSGNHTAENLTRAEAATATKMMLLGEATPAQIGAFLIAHRIKRPTGEELAGMLDAYNELGPKLQPIAASQPVIVLGIPYDGRTRTAPISPITALLLASAGQPVVMHGGDRLPTKYGLPLIEIWQGLGVNWTALTLAKTQQVFEQTKIGFVYPPGHFPLNNTIWEYRDQLGKRPPLATMELIWCPYAGDAHIIAGFVHPPTEAMFQAALGLHQVTKFTLVKGLEGSCDLPRDRTAIIGASSAGASPELERLHLAPREYGFTTKNVPLGSTGELVADMQLVLAGKSTELMETALWNGGFYLWRSGISPDMGEGIAKAAELFTSGAVAAKLQELNLAVNSVSTAAFPLFNR
;
A
#
# COMPACT_ATOMS: atom_id res chain seq x y z
N MET A 1 25.96 17.58 -13.96
CA MET A 1 25.86 17.79 -12.51
C MET A 1 24.92 18.96 -12.28
N SER A 2 23.84 18.78 -11.52
CA SER A 2 22.88 19.85 -11.29
C SER A 2 23.31 20.72 -10.10
N ASN A 3 23.56 22.01 -10.35
CA ASN A 3 23.87 22.98 -9.29
C ASN A 3 22.65 23.23 -8.39
N VAL A 4 21.45 23.22 -8.97
CA VAL A 4 20.19 23.39 -8.22
C VAL A 4 20.01 22.24 -7.23
N PHE A 5 20.16 20.99 -7.68
CA PHE A 5 20.00 19.83 -6.80
C PHE A 5 21.02 19.79 -5.67
N ARG A 6 22.23 20.32 -5.92
CA ARG A 6 23.28 20.41 -4.90
C ARG A 6 22.84 21.25 -3.69
N GLU A 7 22.00 22.27 -3.88
CA GLU A 7 21.52 23.09 -2.77
C GLU A 7 20.55 22.31 -1.86
N PHE A 8 19.70 21.44 -2.42
CA PHE A 8 18.89 20.52 -1.61
C PHE A 8 19.76 19.54 -0.84
N LEU A 9 20.80 18.99 -1.47
CA LEU A 9 21.74 18.08 -0.81
C LEU A 9 22.49 18.76 0.35
N LYS A 10 22.91 20.02 0.19
CA LYS A 10 23.55 20.79 1.27
C LYS A 10 22.61 20.96 2.47
N LYS A 11 21.33 21.28 2.23
CA LYS A 11 20.35 21.42 3.30
C LYS A 11 20.18 20.12 4.08
N VAL A 12 19.93 19.00 3.40
CA VAL A 12 19.67 17.74 4.09
C VAL A 12 20.93 17.06 4.63
N GLY A 13 22.11 17.40 4.11
CA GLY A 13 23.38 16.70 4.34
C GLY A 13 24.48 17.49 5.03
N SER A 14 24.20 18.68 5.59
CA SER A 14 25.23 19.51 6.25
C SER A 14 25.71 18.96 7.60
N GLY A 15 24.99 18.01 8.21
CA GLY A 15 25.36 17.35 9.47
C GLY A 15 24.24 17.34 10.50
N ASN A 16 24.38 16.56 11.58
CA ASN A 16 23.29 16.32 12.54
C ASN A 16 22.73 17.59 13.23
N HIS A 17 23.54 18.65 13.34
CA HIS A 17 23.15 19.89 14.03
C HIS A 17 22.87 21.06 13.07
N THR A 18 23.19 20.90 11.79
CA THR A 18 23.08 21.97 10.79
C THR A 18 22.15 21.59 9.64
N ALA A 19 21.69 20.34 9.59
CA ALA A 19 20.76 19.90 8.57
C ALA A 19 19.44 20.65 8.69
N GLU A 20 18.97 21.17 7.57
CA GLU A 20 17.73 21.90 7.46
C GLU A 20 16.65 21.01 6.85
N ASN A 21 15.40 21.29 7.22
CA ASN A 21 14.26 20.70 6.53
C ASN A 21 14.07 21.42 5.19
N LEU A 22 13.75 20.64 4.16
CA LEU A 22 13.23 21.20 2.92
C LEU A 22 11.79 21.68 3.16
N THR A 23 11.43 22.80 2.55
CA THR A 23 10.02 23.18 2.41
C THR A 23 9.28 22.19 1.51
N ARG A 24 7.94 22.20 1.54
CA ARG A 24 7.11 21.38 0.62
C ARG A 24 7.54 21.53 -0.85
N ALA A 25 7.73 22.77 -1.31
CA ALA A 25 8.10 23.08 -2.70
C ALA A 25 9.52 22.59 -3.07
N GLU A 26 10.46 22.68 -2.13
CA GLU A 26 11.82 22.17 -2.33
C GLU A 26 11.85 20.64 -2.36
N ALA A 27 11.10 19.98 -1.47
CA ALA A 27 10.97 18.53 -1.49
C ALA A 27 10.33 18.03 -2.79
N ALA A 28 9.27 18.71 -3.27
CA ALA A 28 8.65 18.41 -4.57
C ALA A 28 9.65 18.57 -5.72
N THR A 29 10.37 19.70 -5.77
CA THR A 29 11.38 19.96 -6.79
C THR A 29 12.49 18.91 -6.76
N ALA A 30 13.05 18.62 -5.59
CA ALA A 30 14.08 17.59 -5.42
C ALA A 30 13.58 16.22 -5.91
N THR A 31 12.37 15.80 -5.53
CA THR A 31 11.80 14.53 -5.99
C THR A 31 11.61 14.48 -7.50
N LYS A 32 11.11 15.55 -8.13
CA LYS A 32 10.98 15.61 -9.59
C LYS A 32 12.32 15.51 -10.29
N MET A 33 13.34 16.23 -9.81
CA MET A 33 14.69 16.16 -10.39
C MET A 33 15.31 14.77 -10.27
N MET A 34 15.01 14.02 -9.20
CA MET A 34 15.43 12.62 -9.08
C MET A 34 14.68 11.71 -10.07
N LEU A 35 13.36 11.85 -10.18
CA LEU A 35 12.51 11.05 -11.07
C LEU A 35 12.80 11.31 -12.56
N LEU A 36 13.11 12.55 -12.93
CA LEU A 36 13.40 12.97 -14.31
C LEU A 36 14.88 12.78 -14.71
N GLY A 37 15.72 12.28 -13.79
CA GLY A 37 17.15 12.04 -14.07
C GLY A 37 17.99 13.30 -14.22
N GLU A 38 17.54 14.44 -13.68
CA GLU A 38 18.27 15.72 -13.75
C GLU A 38 19.44 15.79 -12.75
N ALA A 39 19.33 15.05 -11.64
CA ALA A 39 20.40 14.86 -10.66
C ALA A 39 21.28 13.66 -11.04
N THR A 40 22.60 13.76 -10.80
CA THR A 40 23.49 12.64 -11.11
C THR A 40 23.29 11.48 -10.12
N PRO A 41 23.67 10.23 -10.47
CA PRO A 41 23.56 9.08 -9.57
C PRO A 41 24.21 9.33 -8.20
N ALA A 42 25.39 9.97 -8.17
CA ALA A 42 26.08 10.33 -6.93
C ALA A 42 25.29 11.36 -6.09
N GLN A 43 24.67 12.35 -6.72
CA GLN A 43 23.84 13.33 -6.04
C GLN A 43 22.59 12.68 -5.43
N ILE A 44 21.93 11.80 -6.20
CA ILE A 44 20.73 11.08 -5.76
C ILE A 44 21.07 10.16 -4.59
N GLY A 45 22.10 9.32 -4.73
CA GLY A 45 22.52 8.41 -3.66
C GLY A 45 22.88 9.13 -2.37
N ALA A 46 23.64 10.24 -2.46
CA ALA A 46 23.98 11.08 -1.31
C ALA A 46 22.73 11.69 -0.66
N PHE A 47 21.80 12.21 -1.47
CA PHE A 47 20.56 12.81 -0.97
C PHE A 47 19.69 11.79 -0.23
N LEU A 48 19.48 10.60 -0.81
CA LEU A 48 18.66 9.54 -0.22
C LEU A 48 19.17 9.11 1.16
N ILE A 49 20.49 8.99 1.33
CA ILE A 49 21.11 8.62 2.62
C ILE A 49 21.13 9.79 3.60
N ALA A 50 21.53 10.98 3.16
CA ALA A 50 21.53 12.18 4.02
C ALA A 50 20.12 12.46 4.57
N HIS A 51 19.10 12.43 3.71
CA HIS A 51 17.71 12.66 4.10
C HIS A 51 17.19 11.56 5.03
N ARG A 52 17.60 10.29 4.82
CA ARG A 52 17.31 9.19 5.75
C ARG A 52 17.90 9.44 7.14
N ILE A 53 19.15 9.89 7.23
CA ILE A 53 19.84 10.16 8.50
C ILE A 53 19.20 11.35 9.21
N LYS A 54 18.93 12.46 8.49
CA LYS A 54 18.22 13.64 9.00
C LYS A 54 16.83 13.27 9.55
N ARG A 55 16.17 12.31 8.89
CA ARG A 55 14.75 11.96 9.00
C ARG A 55 13.86 13.02 8.33
N PRO A 56 12.88 12.59 7.51
CA PRO A 56 12.00 13.52 6.83
C PRO A 56 10.99 14.16 7.78
N THR A 57 10.42 15.29 7.41
CA THR A 57 9.22 15.86 8.05
C THR A 57 7.96 15.48 7.26
N GLY A 58 6.77 15.65 7.86
CA GLY A 58 5.52 15.47 7.13
C GLY A 58 5.34 16.45 5.96
N GLU A 59 5.89 17.67 6.07
CA GLU A 59 5.89 18.65 4.98
C GLU A 59 6.77 18.18 3.80
N GLU A 60 7.93 17.60 4.10
CA GLU A 60 8.79 17.00 3.06
C GLU A 60 8.10 15.81 2.37
N LEU A 61 7.39 14.96 3.12
CA LEU A 61 6.59 13.89 2.52
C LEU A 61 5.45 14.43 1.65
N ALA A 62 4.80 15.53 2.07
CA ALA A 62 3.77 16.19 1.25
C ALA A 62 4.33 16.71 -0.08
N GLY A 63 5.55 17.26 -0.08
CA GLY A 63 6.24 17.68 -1.30
C GLY A 63 6.59 16.50 -2.20
N MET A 64 7.09 15.39 -1.64
CA MET A 64 7.31 14.16 -2.40
C MET A 64 6.02 13.64 -3.05
N LEU A 65 4.89 13.70 -2.33
CA LEU A 65 3.57 13.36 -2.86
C LEU A 65 3.15 14.29 -3.99
N ASP A 66 3.45 15.60 -3.94
CA ASP A 66 3.16 16.52 -5.04
C ASP A 66 3.84 16.06 -6.34
N ALA A 67 5.12 15.67 -6.25
CA ALA A 67 5.86 15.13 -7.40
C ALA A 67 5.25 13.82 -7.93
N TYR A 68 4.85 12.90 -7.05
CA TYR A 68 4.18 11.65 -7.42
C TYR A 68 2.77 11.90 -8.00
N ASN A 69 2.06 12.93 -7.53
CA ASN A 69 0.75 13.30 -8.06
C ASN A 69 0.84 13.96 -9.43
N GLU A 70 1.92 14.69 -9.70
CA GLU A 70 2.19 15.34 -10.99
C GLU A 70 2.67 14.34 -12.05
N LEU A 71 3.59 13.44 -11.69
CA LEU A 71 4.27 12.56 -12.65
C LEU A 71 3.79 11.10 -12.64
N GLY A 72 3.16 10.66 -11.55
CA GLY A 72 2.82 9.26 -11.31
C GLY A 72 1.51 8.81 -11.96
N PRO A 73 1.35 7.49 -12.14
CA PRO A 73 0.13 6.92 -12.70
C PRO A 73 -1.06 7.07 -11.74
N LYS A 74 -2.25 7.20 -12.31
CA LYS A 74 -3.51 7.22 -11.56
C LYS A 74 -4.58 6.40 -12.27
N LEU A 75 -5.19 5.47 -11.53
CA LEU A 75 -6.48 4.91 -11.92
C LEU A 75 -7.54 6.01 -11.86
N GLN A 76 -8.45 5.98 -12.82
CA GLN A 76 -9.52 6.98 -12.97
C GLN A 76 -10.73 6.61 -12.12
N PRO A 77 -11.54 7.61 -11.70
CA PRO A 77 -12.68 7.37 -10.82
C PRO A 77 -13.65 6.34 -11.37
N ILE A 78 -14.16 5.47 -10.50
CA ILE A 78 -15.22 4.52 -10.82
C ILE A 78 -16.48 4.82 -10.00
N ALA A 79 -17.65 4.39 -10.47
CA ALA A 79 -18.87 4.47 -9.68
C ALA A 79 -18.78 3.56 -8.45
N ALA A 80 -18.88 4.15 -7.27
CA ALA A 80 -18.87 3.48 -5.98
C ALA A 80 -19.68 4.29 -4.95
N SER A 81 -20.36 3.60 -4.04
CA SER A 81 -21.10 4.21 -2.93
C SER A 81 -20.20 4.60 -1.76
N GLN A 82 -18.99 4.04 -1.69
CA GLN A 82 -17.98 4.29 -0.67
C GLN A 82 -16.68 4.74 -1.33
N PRO A 83 -15.86 5.56 -0.65
CA PRO A 83 -14.52 5.92 -1.10
C PRO A 83 -13.67 4.66 -1.35
N VAL A 84 -12.84 4.67 -2.39
CA VAL A 84 -11.96 3.54 -2.72
C VAL A 84 -10.91 3.35 -1.63
N ILE A 85 -10.78 2.13 -1.09
CA ILE A 85 -9.71 1.83 -0.12
C ILE A 85 -8.39 1.70 -0.86
N VAL A 86 -7.38 2.45 -0.45
CA VAL A 86 -6.00 2.31 -0.94
C VAL A 86 -5.14 1.71 0.15
N LEU A 87 -4.59 0.51 -0.06
CA LEU A 87 -3.76 -0.19 0.92
C LEU A 87 -2.27 0.10 0.70
N GLY A 88 -1.72 0.98 1.54
CA GLY A 88 -0.32 1.33 1.62
C GLY A 88 0.50 0.30 2.39
N ILE A 89 1.19 -0.57 1.65
CA ILE A 89 1.99 -1.69 2.19
C ILE A 89 3.47 -1.47 1.83
N PRO A 90 4.43 -1.76 2.74
CA PRO A 90 5.86 -1.59 2.44
C PRO A 90 6.30 -2.42 1.23
N TYR A 91 6.91 -1.76 0.25
CA TYR A 91 7.35 -2.42 -0.98
C TYR A 91 8.53 -3.37 -0.79
N ASP A 92 9.26 -3.30 0.34
CA ASP A 92 10.33 -4.26 0.62
C ASP A 92 9.82 -5.60 1.20
N GLY A 93 8.50 -5.78 1.21
CA GLY A 93 7.85 -7.07 1.38
C GLY A 93 7.85 -7.63 2.80
N ARG A 94 7.40 -8.88 2.89
CA ARG A 94 7.26 -9.66 4.12
C ARG A 94 8.37 -10.69 4.31
N THR A 95 8.86 -10.81 5.53
CA THR A 95 9.91 -11.79 5.86
C THR A 95 9.58 -12.67 7.07
N ARG A 96 8.61 -12.30 7.91
CA ARG A 96 8.32 -13.02 9.16
C ARG A 96 6.89 -13.48 9.32
N THR A 97 5.91 -12.66 8.93
CA THR A 97 4.48 -12.98 9.13
C THR A 97 3.75 -13.13 7.80
N ALA A 98 2.84 -14.10 7.71
CA ALA A 98 2.02 -14.35 6.54
C ALA A 98 1.19 -13.09 6.18
N PRO A 99 1.40 -12.48 5.00
CA PRO A 99 0.60 -11.34 4.55
C PRO A 99 -0.84 -11.77 4.22
N ILE A 100 -1.84 -11.02 4.68
CA ILE A 100 -3.27 -11.34 4.47
C ILE A 100 -3.98 -10.33 3.56
N SER A 101 -3.28 -9.27 3.14
CA SER A 101 -3.86 -8.15 2.40
C SER A 101 -4.51 -8.52 1.04
N PRO A 102 -4.00 -9.46 0.22
CA PRO A 102 -4.72 -9.89 -1.00
C PRO A 102 -6.07 -10.55 -0.68
N ILE A 103 -6.12 -11.41 0.35
CA ILE A 103 -7.37 -12.02 0.82
C ILE A 103 -8.33 -10.96 1.37
N THR A 104 -7.81 -9.97 2.09
CA THR A 104 -8.59 -8.84 2.60
C THR A 104 -9.18 -8.00 1.46
N ALA A 105 -8.42 -7.74 0.39
CA ALA A 105 -8.90 -7.03 -0.78
C ALA A 105 -10.02 -7.80 -1.51
N LEU A 106 -9.86 -9.12 -1.67
CA LEU A 106 -10.90 -9.99 -2.23
C LEU A 106 -12.18 -9.97 -1.38
N LEU A 107 -12.04 -10.04 -0.05
CA LEU A 107 -13.16 -9.99 0.88
C LEU A 107 -13.92 -8.66 0.75
N LEU A 108 -13.21 -7.53 0.79
CA LEU A 108 -13.82 -6.20 0.67
C LEU A 108 -14.54 -6.02 -0.67
N ALA A 109 -13.91 -6.42 -1.77
CA ALA A 109 -14.51 -6.35 -3.09
C ALA A 109 -15.73 -7.28 -3.23
N SER A 110 -15.74 -8.44 -2.57
CA SER A 110 -16.93 -9.31 -2.50
C SER A 110 -18.09 -8.68 -1.74
N ALA A 111 -17.80 -7.74 -0.83
CA ALA A 111 -18.79 -6.91 -0.15
C ALA A 111 -19.11 -5.59 -0.90
N GLY A 112 -18.58 -5.40 -2.10
CA GLY A 112 -18.80 -4.21 -2.93
C GLY A 112 -17.90 -3.01 -2.62
N GLN A 113 -16.97 -3.12 -1.67
CA GLN A 113 -15.98 -2.07 -1.39
C GLN A 113 -14.83 -2.14 -2.39
N PRO A 114 -14.64 -1.12 -3.26
CA PRO A 114 -13.49 -1.10 -4.15
C PRO A 114 -12.17 -0.92 -3.40
N VAL A 115 -11.16 -1.65 -3.85
CA VAL A 115 -9.82 -1.67 -3.27
C VAL A 115 -8.77 -1.48 -4.37
N VAL A 116 -7.85 -0.56 -4.12
CA VAL A 116 -6.63 -0.38 -4.90
C VAL A 116 -5.44 -0.75 -4.03
N MET A 117 -4.59 -1.61 -4.55
CA MET A 117 -3.28 -1.91 -3.99
C MET A 117 -2.20 -1.39 -4.93
N HIS A 118 -0.99 -1.23 -4.42
CA HIS A 118 0.15 -0.87 -5.23
C HIS A 118 1.43 -1.46 -4.64
N GLY A 119 2.38 -1.77 -5.52
CA GLY A 119 3.62 -2.41 -5.13
C GLY A 119 4.41 -2.87 -6.34
N GLY A 120 5.68 -3.16 -6.14
CA GLY A 120 6.57 -3.65 -7.17
C GLY A 120 7.21 -4.99 -6.81
N ASP A 121 8.38 -5.19 -7.38
CA ASP A 121 9.25 -6.34 -7.13
C ASP A 121 9.90 -6.28 -5.74
N ARG A 122 10.77 -7.26 -5.47
CA ARG A 122 11.58 -7.30 -4.25
C ARG A 122 12.49 -6.09 -4.18
N LEU A 123 12.41 -5.37 -3.06
CA LEU A 123 13.24 -4.21 -2.78
C LEU A 123 14.00 -4.36 -1.46
N PRO A 124 15.11 -3.63 -1.29
CA PRO A 124 15.83 -3.54 -0.02
C PRO A 124 14.99 -2.80 1.04
N THR A 125 15.27 -2.99 2.33
CA THR A 125 16.40 -3.76 2.89
C THR A 125 16.07 -5.22 3.17
N LYS A 126 14.79 -5.59 3.11
CA LYS A 126 14.31 -6.92 3.52
C LYS A 126 14.41 -7.95 2.41
N TYR A 127 14.21 -7.54 1.14
CA TYR A 127 14.00 -8.47 0.04
C TYR A 127 12.90 -9.50 0.32
N GLY A 128 11.87 -9.08 1.08
CA GLY A 128 10.77 -9.93 1.49
C GLY A 128 9.82 -10.25 0.34
N LEU A 129 8.87 -11.15 0.60
CA LEU A 129 7.81 -11.51 -0.33
C LEU A 129 6.96 -10.26 -0.67
N PRO A 130 6.94 -9.80 -1.93
CA PRO A 130 6.12 -8.67 -2.37
C PRO A 130 4.69 -9.11 -2.69
N LEU A 131 3.77 -8.13 -2.75
CA LEU A 131 2.37 -8.39 -3.11
C LEU A 131 2.22 -9.03 -4.49
N ILE A 132 3.09 -8.66 -5.43
CA ILE A 132 3.00 -9.13 -6.82
C ILE A 132 3.18 -10.65 -6.94
N GLU A 133 4.12 -11.24 -6.17
CA GLU A 133 4.34 -12.68 -6.15
C GLU A 133 3.17 -13.44 -5.49
N ILE A 134 2.51 -12.84 -4.50
CA ILE A 134 1.33 -13.44 -3.87
C ILE A 134 0.16 -13.46 -4.85
N TRP A 135 -0.08 -12.35 -5.55
CA TRP A 135 -1.12 -12.29 -6.59
C TRP A 135 -0.88 -13.30 -7.71
N GLN A 136 0.37 -13.43 -8.18
CA GLN A 136 0.74 -14.43 -9.18
C GLN A 136 0.50 -15.86 -8.68
N GLY A 137 0.83 -16.14 -7.41
CA GLY A 137 0.53 -17.42 -6.77
C GLY A 137 -0.97 -17.73 -6.68
N LEU A 138 -1.81 -16.70 -6.59
CA LEU A 138 -3.28 -16.81 -6.66
C LEU A 138 -3.83 -16.84 -8.10
N GLY A 139 -2.96 -16.82 -9.12
CA GLY A 139 -3.31 -16.85 -10.54
C GLY A 139 -3.49 -15.49 -11.21
N VAL A 140 -3.32 -14.39 -10.48
CA VAL A 140 -3.56 -13.03 -10.97
C VAL A 140 -2.25 -12.37 -11.38
N ASN A 141 -2.02 -12.20 -12.69
CA ASN A 141 -0.79 -11.56 -13.19
C ASN A 141 -0.97 -10.08 -13.53
N TRP A 142 -0.68 -9.20 -12.58
CA TRP A 142 -0.76 -7.74 -12.79
C TRP A 142 0.39 -7.17 -13.63
N THR A 143 1.54 -7.84 -13.72
CA THR A 143 2.75 -7.26 -14.34
C THR A 143 2.62 -7.10 -15.86
N ALA A 144 1.74 -7.88 -16.49
CA ALA A 144 1.49 -7.84 -17.93
C ALA A 144 0.47 -6.76 -18.35
N LEU A 145 -0.21 -6.12 -17.39
CA LEU A 145 -1.24 -5.14 -17.69
C LEU A 145 -0.65 -3.74 -17.84
N THR A 146 -1.10 -3.01 -18.85
CA THR A 146 -0.95 -1.55 -18.88
C THR A 146 -1.86 -0.90 -17.83
N LEU A 147 -1.62 0.37 -17.50
CA LEU A 147 -2.51 1.09 -16.58
C LEU A 147 -3.96 1.13 -17.10
N ALA A 148 -4.15 1.28 -18.41
CA ALA A 148 -5.49 1.27 -19.03
C ALA A 148 -6.19 -0.09 -18.91
N LYS A 149 -5.46 -1.21 -19.07
CA LYS A 149 -6.04 -2.55 -18.83
C LYS A 149 -6.33 -2.78 -17.35
N THR A 150 -5.46 -2.27 -16.48
CA THR A 150 -5.68 -2.28 -15.02
C THR A 150 -6.96 -1.52 -14.66
N GLN A 151 -7.22 -0.37 -15.30
CA GLN A 151 -8.47 0.38 -15.14
C GLN A 151 -9.70 -0.46 -15.52
N GLN A 152 -9.67 -1.16 -16.65
CA GLN A 152 -10.78 -2.02 -17.09
C GLN A 152 -11.07 -3.14 -16.06
N VAL A 153 -10.01 -3.79 -15.57
CA VAL A 153 -10.15 -4.82 -14.52
C VAL A 153 -10.70 -4.22 -13.24
N PHE A 154 -10.24 -3.02 -12.85
CA PHE A 154 -10.71 -2.34 -11.65
C PHE A 154 -12.19 -1.95 -11.73
N GLU A 155 -12.65 -1.42 -12.87
CA GLU A 155 -14.04 -1.08 -13.11
C GLU A 155 -14.96 -2.30 -12.99
N GLN A 156 -14.54 -3.44 -13.55
CA GLN A 156 -15.28 -4.69 -13.55
C GLN A 156 -15.30 -5.36 -12.17
N THR A 157 -14.13 -5.51 -11.55
CA THR A 157 -13.95 -6.41 -10.41
C THR A 157 -13.95 -5.69 -9.06
N LYS A 158 -13.80 -4.36 -9.08
CA LYS A 158 -13.55 -3.49 -7.92
C LYS A 158 -12.19 -3.72 -7.25
N ILE A 159 -11.26 -4.43 -7.90
CA ILE A 159 -9.87 -4.61 -7.45
C ILE A 159 -8.92 -4.04 -8.50
N GLY A 160 -8.08 -3.08 -8.07
CA GLY A 160 -7.02 -2.50 -8.89
C GLY A 160 -5.65 -2.75 -8.27
N PHE A 161 -4.63 -2.94 -9.11
CA PHE A 161 -3.24 -3.03 -8.68
C PHE A 161 -2.36 -2.16 -9.56
N VAL A 162 -1.81 -1.08 -8.99
CA VAL A 162 -0.84 -0.24 -9.69
C VAL A 162 0.55 -0.84 -9.47
N TYR A 163 1.20 -1.26 -10.55
CA TYR A 163 2.51 -1.91 -10.57
C TYR A 163 3.56 -0.92 -11.09
N PRO A 164 4.27 -0.17 -10.20
CA PRO A 164 5.15 0.91 -10.62
C PRO A 164 6.25 0.52 -11.62
N PRO A 165 6.85 -0.69 -11.61
CA PRO A 165 7.85 -1.05 -12.64
C PRO A 165 7.34 -0.91 -14.07
N GLY A 166 6.05 -1.25 -14.28
CA GLY A 166 5.39 -1.13 -15.58
C GLY A 166 4.58 0.15 -15.76
N HIS A 167 4.09 0.75 -14.68
CA HIS A 167 3.15 1.89 -14.74
C HIS A 167 3.79 3.24 -14.41
N PHE A 168 4.97 3.25 -13.77
CA PHE A 168 5.70 4.47 -13.41
C PHE A 168 7.22 4.35 -13.68
N PRO A 169 7.65 4.26 -14.95
CA PRO A 169 9.05 4.00 -15.31
C PRO A 169 10.07 5.01 -14.74
N LEU A 170 9.65 6.26 -14.50
CA LEU A 170 10.51 7.29 -13.87
C LEU A 170 11.01 6.89 -12.47
N ASN A 171 10.30 5.98 -11.79
CA ASN A 171 10.69 5.51 -10.46
C ASN A 171 11.72 4.36 -10.50
N ASN A 172 11.94 3.73 -11.65
CA ASN A 172 12.79 2.53 -11.76
C ASN A 172 14.24 2.83 -11.38
N THR A 173 14.78 3.96 -11.85
CA THR A 173 16.15 4.36 -11.51
C THR A 173 16.32 4.64 -10.01
N ILE A 174 15.29 5.19 -9.34
CA ILE A 174 15.32 5.36 -7.88
C ILE A 174 15.37 4.00 -7.17
N TRP A 175 14.66 3.00 -7.69
CA TRP A 175 14.68 1.64 -7.14
C TRP A 175 16.03 0.94 -7.33
N GLU A 176 16.68 1.12 -8.48
CA GLU A 176 18.05 0.65 -8.71
C GLU A 176 19.04 1.26 -7.69
N TYR A 177 18.93 2.56 -7.42
CA TYR A 177 19.77 3.19 -6.39
C TYR A 177 19.45 2.70 -4.99
N ARG A 178 18.18 2.45 -4.68
CA ARG A 178 17.80 1.84 -3.39
C ARG A 178 18.49 0.50 -3.21
N ASP A 179 18.47 -0.34 -4.26
CA ASP A 179 19.11 -1.65 -4.27
C ASP A 179 20.61 -1.56 -3.97
N GLN A 180 21.32 -0.69 -4.71
CA GLN A 180 22.76 -0.44 -4.49
C GLN A 180 23.07 0.10 -3.08
N LEU A 181 22.20 0.94 -2.52
CA LEU A 181 22.36 1.52 -1.18
C LEU A 181 22.01 0.55 -0.05
N GLY A 182 21.14 -0.44 -0.30
CA GLY A 182 20.68 -1.40 0.71
C GLY A 182 19.89 -0.78 1.88
N LYS A 183 19.30 0.41 1.70
CA LYS A 183 18.55 1.14 2.74
C LYS A 183 17.22 1.68 2.24
N ARG A 184 16.27 1.88 3.15
CA ARG A 184 14.99 2.55 2.86
C ARG A 184 15.15 4.08 2.87
N PRO A 185 15.01 4.79 1.76
CA PRO A 185 14.99 6.26 1.80
C PRO A 185 13.64 6.79 2.32
N PRO A 186 13.53 8.08 2.62
CA PRO A 186 12.26 8.75 2.92
C PRO A 186 11.14 8.49 1.89
N LEU A 187 11.47 8.35 0.60
CA LEU A 187 10.51 7.96 -0.43
C LEU A 187 9.79 6.64 -0.11
N ALA A 188 10.47 5.66 0.50
CA ALA A 188 9.84 4.40 0.90
C ALA A 188 8.84 4.57 2.05
N THR A 189 8.91 5.68 2.80
CA THR A 189 7.90 6.05 3.81
C THR A 189 6.74 6.78 3.15
N MET A 190 7.00 7.70 2.23
CA MET A 190 5.96 8.38 1.44
C MET A 190 5.13 7.39 0.60
N GLU A 191 5.76 6.39 0.00
CA GLU A 191 5.10 5.34 -0.80
C GLU A 191 3.95 4.65 -0.02
N LEU A 192 3.97 4.64 1.31
CA LEU A 192 2.92 4.05 2.15
C LEU A 192 1.64 4.88 2.24
N ILE A 193 1.69 6.17 1.87
CA ILE A 193 0.53 7.07 1.83
C ILE A 193 0.27 7.62 0.41
N TRP A 194 0.96 7.07 -0.59
CA TRP A 194 0.72 7.41 -1.98
C TRP A 194 -0.65 6.88 -2.43
N CYS A 195 -1.43 7.71 -3.12
CA CYS A 195 -2.74 7.34 -3.65
C CYS A 195 -2.69 7.38 -5.20
N PRO A 196 -2.49 6.23 -5.87
CA PRO A 196 -2.50 6.16 -7.33
C PRO A 196 -3.93 6.03 -7.89
N TYR A 197 -4.88 6.79 -7.33
CA TYR A 197 -6.28 6.85 -7.74
C TYR A 197 -6.76 8.29 -7.71
N ALA A 198 -7.45 8.73 -8.76
CA ALA A 198 -7.84 10.14 -8.93
C ALA A 198 -9.19 10.51 -8.28
N GLY A 199 -9.95 9.53 -7.80
CA GLY A 199 -11.26 9.74 -7.16
C GLY A 199 -11.20 9.79 -5.64
N ASP A 200 -12.39 9.76 -5.01
CA ASP A 200 -12.51 9.75 -3.55
C ASP A 200 -11.94 8.45 -2.94
N ALA A 201 -11.06 8.60 -1.97
CA ALA A 201 -10.24 7.52 -1.45
C ALA A 201 -10.16 7.50 0.08
N HIS A 202 -10.18 6.29 0.63
CA HIS A 202 -9.80 6.00 2.00
C HIS A 202 -8.37 5.44 2.01
N ILE A 203 -7.39 6.27 2.39
CA ILE A 203 -5.99 5.83 2.45
C ILE A 203 -5.74 5.04 3.74
N ILE A 204 -5.27 3.81 3.62
CA ILE A 204 -4.91 2.97 4.75
C ILE A 204 -3.41 2.71 4.68
N ALA A 205 -2.66 3.12 5.71
CA ALA A 205 -1.20 3.03 5.70
C ALA A 205 -0.66 2.29 6.92
N GLY A 206 0.20 1.31 6.67
CA GLY A 206 0.92 0.59 7.71
C GLY A 206 2.18 1.32 8.20
N PHE A 207 2.51 1.22 9.48
CA PHE A 207 3.78 1.71 10.02
C PHE A 207 4.28 0.88 11.21
N VAL A 208 5.55 1.08 11.59
CA VAL A 208 6.16 0.40 12.76
C VAL A 208 6.45 1.37 13.90
N HIS A 209 7.00 2.55 13.58
CA HIS A 209 7.49 3.50 14.58
C HIS A 209 6.51 4.66 14.76
N PRO A 210 6.13 5.02 16.00
CA PRO A 210 5.16 6.10 16.26
C PRO A 210 5.44 7.43 15.54
N PRO A 211 6.69 7.91 15.38
CA PRO A 211 6.95 9.16 14.65
C PRO A 211 6.46 9.14 13.19
N THR A 212 6.37 7.97 12.56
CA THR A 212 5.86 7.83 11.18
C THR A 212 4.41 8.24 11.07
N GLU A 213 3.61 7.98 12.10
CA GLU A 213 2.19 8.33 12.12
C GLU A 213 1.97 9.85 12.08
N ALA A 214 2.73 10.60 12.88
CA ALA A 214 2.66 12.06 12.88
C ALA A 214 3.10 12.66 11.52
N MET A 215 4.10 12.05 10.87
CA MET A 215 4.51 12.45 9.52
C MET A 215 3.38 12.20 8.50
N PHE A 216 2.71 11.05 8.57
CA PHE A 216 1.57 10.74 7.71
C PHE A 216 0.41 11.70 7.93
N GLN A 217 0.01 11.93 9.19
CA GLN A 217 -1.07 12.86 9.52
C GLN A 217 -0.78 14.28 8.97
N ALA A 218 0.44 14.78 9.16
CA ALA A 218 0.82 16.09 8.64
C ALA A 218 0.80 16.14 7.10
N ALA A 219 1.35 15.12 6.44
CA ALA A 219 1.37 15.06 4.97
C ALA A 219 -0.04 14.95 4.37
N LEU A 220 -0.87 14.07 4.93
CA LEU A 220 -2.25 13.87 4.50
C LEU A 220 -3.11 15.12 4.75
N GLY A 221 -2.90 15.82 5.87
CA GLY A 221 -3.56 17.09 6.16
C GLY A 221 -3.21 18.19 5.17
N LEU A 222 -1.93 18.31 4.76
CA LEU A 222 -1.48 19.24 3.72
C LEU A 222 -2.03 18.92 2.32
N HIS A 223 -2.44 17.67 2.09
CA HIS A 223 -3.15 17.19 0.90
C HIS A 223 -4.67 17.19 1.07
N GLN A 224 -5.19 17.66 2.21
CA GLN A 224 -6.62 17.70 2.53
C GLN A 224 -7.31 16.32 2.42
N VAL A 225 -6.58 15.24 2.70
CA VAL A 225 -7.16 13.89 2.74
C VAL A 225 -8.04 13.76 3.98
N THR A 226 -9.34 13.53 3.77
CA THR A 226 -10.35 13.51 4.84
C THR A 226 -10.59 12.11 5.41
N LYS A 227 -10.33 11.05 4.63
CA LYS A 227 -10.55 9.67 5.06
C LYS A 227 -9.23 8.88 5.03
N PHE A 228 -8.67 8.62 6.21
CA PHE A 228 -7.48 7.77 6.33
C PHE A 228 -7.46 6.94 7.62
N THR A 229 -6.74 5.82 7.58
CA THR A 229 -6.52 4.92 8.72
C THR A 229 -5.03 4.54 8.77
N LEU A 230 -4.34 4.87 9.86
CA LEU A 230 -2.94 4.59 10.09
C LEU A 230 -2.82 3.43 11.07
N VAL A 231 -2.20 2.32 10.63
CA VAL A 231 -2.16 1.06 11.37
C VAL A 231 -0.73 0.78 11.82
N LYS A 232 -0.49 0.60 13.12
CA LYS A 232 0.78 0.04 13.62
C LYS A 232 0.80 -1.48 13.42
N GLY A 233 0.80 -1.89 12.16
CA GLY A 233 0.59 -3.26 11.75
C GLY A 233 1.85 -4.12 11.81
N LEU A 234 1.66 -5.40 11.50
CA LEU A 234 2.74 -6.37 11.41
C LEU A 234 3.77 -5.86 10.39
N GLU A 235 5.05 -5.90 10.75
CA GLU A 235 6.22 -5.40 9.98
C GLU A 235 6.02 -4.12 9.12
N GLY A 236 5.12 -3.22 9.54
CA GLY A 236 4.77 -1.97 8.86
C GLY A 236 3.71 -2.07 7.76
N SER A 237 3.01 -3.19 7.61
CA SER A 237 1.86 -3.30 6.70
C SER A 237 0.56 -2.86 7.38
N CYS A 238 -0.54 -2.95 6.63
CA CYS A 238 -1.89 -2.75 7.13
C CYS A 238 -2.43 -3.97 7.92
N ASP A 239 -1.68 -5.07 8.07
CA ASP A 239 -2.18 -6.27 8.75
C ASP A 239 -2.18 -6.07 10.28
N LEU A 240 -3.32 -6.31 10.92
CA LEU A 240 -3.49 -6.22 12.37
C LEU A 240 -2.80 -7.40 13.09
N PRO A 241 -2.09 -7.15 14.21
CA PRO A 241 -1.54 -8.21 15.04
C PRO A 241 -2.64 -8.98 15.78
N ARG A 242 -2.41 -10.27 16.05
CA ARG A 242 -3.23 -11.15 16.90
C ARG A 242 -2.59 -11.42 18.29
N ASP A 243 -1.28 -11.20 18.41
CA ASP A 243 -0.48 -11.46 19.61
C ASP A 243 -0.35 -10.25 20.55
N ARG A 244 -0.86 -9.09 20.14
CA ARG A 244 -0.88 -7.84 20.92
C ARG A 244 -2.06 -6.97 20.50
N THR A 245 -2.38 -5.98 21.32
CA THR A 245 -3.35 -4.93 20.97
C THR A 245 -2.92 -4.22 19.68
N ALA A 246 -3.84 -4.13 18.73
CA ALA A 246 -3.67 -3.33 17.54
C ALA A 246 -3.84 -1.85 17.89
N ILE A 247 -2.91 -1.01 17.43
CA ILE A 247 -2.91 0.44 17.65
C ILE A 247 -3.17 1.10 16.31
N ILE A 248 -4.25 1.88 16.24
CA ILE A 248 -4.70 2.55 15.03
C ILE A 248 -5.00 4.02 15.33
N GLY A 249 -4.59 4.90 14.43
CA GLY A 249 -5.06 6.29 14.35
C GLY A 249 -5.90 6.47 13.10
N ALA A 250 -7.16 6.85 13.22
CA ALA A 250 -8.04 7.13 12.09
C ALA A 250 -8.38 8.62 12.02
N SER A 251 -8.72 9.12 10.83
CA SER A 251 -9.29 10.46 10.72
C SER A 251 -10.64 10.52 11.45
N SER A 252 -10.83 11.53 12.29
CA SER A 252 -12.08 11.70 13.04
C SER A 252 -13.25 12.08 12.13
N ALA A 253 -14.45 11.69 12.52
CA ALA A 253 -15.68 12.23 11.93
C ALA A 253 -15.80 13.72 12.28
N GLY A 254 -15.59 14.60 11.30
CA GLY A 254 -15.61 16.05 11.46
C GLY A 254 -14.25 16.70 11.20
N ALA A 255 -14.20 18.04 11.10
CA ALA A 255 -12.99 18.79 10.78
C ALA A 255 -11.97 18.89 11.96
N SER A 256 -11.95 17.89 12.86
CA SER A 256 -10.99 17.85 13.95
C SER A 256 -9.60 17.48 13.42
N PRO A 257 -8.54 18.18 13.84
CA PRO A 257 -7.17 17.80 13.49
C PRO A 257 -6.69 16.56 14.27
N GLU A 258 -7.39 16.15 15.33
CA GLU A 258 -7.00 15.00 16.15
C GLU A 258 -7.35 13.65 15.50
N LEU A 259 -6.54 12.63 15.77
CA LEU A 259 -6.83 11.26 15.32
C LEU A 259 -7.76 10.56 16.29
N GLU A 260 -8.77 9.88 15.76
CA GLU A 260 -9.51 8.87 16.52
C GLU A 260 -8.56 7.72 16.86
N ARG A 261 -8.45 7.39 18.15
CA ARG A 261 -7.56 6.34 18.65
C ARG A 261 -8.31 5.05 18.93
N LEU A 262 -8.00 4.01 18.14
CA LEU A 262 -8.55 2.68 18.34
C LEU A 262 -7.47 1.75 18.91
N HIS A 263 -7.82 1.08 20.01
CA HIS A 263 -7.04 0.04 20.64
C HIS A 263 -7.85 -1.25 20.59
N LEU A 264 -7.60 -2.09 19.60
CA LEU A 264 -8.35 -3.33 19.42
C LEU A 264 -7.56 -4.48 20.02
N ALA A 265 -8.03 -5.04 21.13
CA ALA A 265 -7.41 -6.20 21.75
C ALA A 265 -8.00 -7.48 21.14
N PRO A 266 -7.21 -8.35 20.46
CA PRO A 266 -7.76 -9.53 19.79
C PRO A 266 -8.54 -10.46 20.72
N ARG A 267 -8.21 -10.47 22.02
CA ARG A 267 -8.87 -11.29 23.05
C ARG A 267 -10.34 -10.94 23.25
N GLU A 268 -10.72 -9.68 23.01
CA GLU A 268 -12.10 -9.20 23.17
C GLU A 268 -13.01 -9.76 22.07
N TYR A 269 -12.41 -10.25 20.98
CA TYR A 269 -13.10 -10.77 19.81
C TYR A 269 -12.83 -12.27 19.58
N GLY A 270 -12.10 -12.94 20.48
CA GLY A 270 -11.75 -14.36 20.34
C GLY A 270 -10.58 -14.67 19.40
N PHE A 271 -9.80 -13.67 18.97
CA PHE A 271 -8.72 -13.83 17.98
C PHE A 271 -7.30 -13.87 18.56
N THR A 272 -7.12 -13.87 19.89
CA THR A 272 -5.77 -13.89 20.49
C THR A 272 -5.05 -15.21 20.26
N THR A 273 -3.94 -15.11 19.51
CA THR A 273 -2.96 -16.19 19.30
C THR A 273 -1.68 -15.58 18.69
N LYS A 274 -0.68 -16.42 18.37
CA LYS A 274 0.52 -15.98 17.65
C LYS A 274 0.16 -15.57 16.21
N ASN A 275 0.85 -14.55 15.69
CA ASN A 275 0.74 -14.23 14.26
C ASN A 275 1.24 -15.42 13.43
N VAL A 276 0.53 -15.74 12.34
CA VAL A 276 0.92 -16.82 11.43
C VAL A 276 2.29 -16.47 10.82
N PRO A 277 3.31 -17.33 10.99
CA PRO A 277 4.63 -17.09 10.41
C PRO A 277 4.57 -17.21 8.89
N LEU A 278 5.45 -16.48 8.19
CA LEU A 278 5.65 -16.66 6.76
C LEU A 278 6.53 -17.89 6.52
N GLY A 279 5.97 -18.90 5.86
CA GLY A 279 6.73 -20.01 5.26
C GLY A 279 7.28 -19.64 3.87
N SER A 280 7.43 -20.64 3.02
CA SER A 280 7.67 -20.44 1.58
C SER A 280 6.48 -19.77 0.89
N THR A 281 6.71 -19.16 -0.27
CA THR A 281 5.63 -18.61 -1.11
C THR A 281 4.58 -19.67 -1.46
N GLY A 282 5.01 -20.90 -1.75
CA GLY A 282 4.11 -22.01 -2.08
C GLY A 282 3.22 -22.43 -0.91
N GLU A 283 3.76 -22.51 0.30
CA GLU A 283 2.99 -22.80 1.52
C GLU A 283 1.96 -21.71 1.80
N LEU A 284 2.35 -20.43 1.70
CA LEU A 284 1.43 -19.31 1.88
C LEU A 284 0.27 -19.37 0.87
N VAL A 285 0.57 -19.64 -0.40
CA VAL A 285 -0.46 -19.74 -1.45
C VAL A 285 -1.39 -20.91 -1.16
N ALA A 286 -0.87 -22.07 -0.76
CA ALA A 286 -1.69 -23.23 -0.38
C ALA A 286 -2.62 -22.89 0.80
N ASP A 287 -2.11 -22.22 1.84
CA ASP A 287 -2.90 -21.77 2.98
C ASP A 287 -3.98 -20.76 2.56
N MET A 288 -3.66 -19.81 1.67
CA MET A 288 -4.62 -18.87 1.11
C MET A 288 -5.73 -19.58 0.33
N GLN A 289 -5.42 -20.64 -0.42
CA GLN A 289 -6.43 -21.44 -1.11
C GLN A 289 -7.36 -22.16 -0.12
N LEU A 290 -6.84 -22.63 1.03
CA LEU A 290 -7.68 -23.17 2.10
C LEU A 290 -8.62 -22.12 2.69
N VAL A 291 -8.12 -20.88 2.90
CA VAL A 291 -8.94 -19.75 3.35
C VAL A 291 -10.05 -19.44 2.34
N LEU A 292 -9.72 -19.35 1.05
CA LEU A 292 -10.69 -19.12 -0.02
C LEU A 292 -11.74 -20.24 -0.10
N ALA A 293 -11.36 -21.49 0.19
CA ALA A 293 -12.27 -22.62 0.28
C ALA A 293 -13.09 -22.68 1.59
N GLY A 294 -13.04 -21.63 2.42
CA GLY A 294 -13.81 -21.53 3.67
C GLY A 294 -13.33 -22.49 4.76
N LYS A 295 -12.11 -23.04 4.65
CA LYS A 295 -11.58 -23.97 5.65
C LYS A 295 -11.10 -23.21 6.89
N SER A 296 -11.40 -23.76 8.07
CA SER A 296 -10.89 -23.24 9.33
C SER A 296 -9.39 -23.56 9.43
N THR A 297 -8.58 -22.50 9.42
CA THR A 297 -7.11 -22.52 9.54
C THR A 297 -6.68 -21.30 10.35
N GLU A 298 -5.44 -21.27 10.85
CA GLU A 298 -4.91 -20.07 11.52
C GLU A 298 -4.86 -18.84 10.60
N LEU A 299 -4.69 -19.05 9.29
CA LEU A 299 -4.75 -17.98 8.32
C LEU A 299 -6.19 -17.47 8.12
N MET A 300 -7.21 -18.35 8.20
CA MET A 300 -8.62 -17.95 8.18
C MET A 300 -8.95 -17.03 9.36
N GLU A 301 -8.51 -17.36 10.57
CA GLU A 301 -8.71 -16.50 11.73
C GLU A 301 -8.05 -15.12 11.55
N THR A 302 -6.89 -15.08 10.89
CA THR A 302 -6.22 -13.82 10.51
C THR A 302 -7.02 -13.04 9.47
N ALA A 303 -7.66 -13.75 8.52
CA ALA A 303 -8.53 -13.18 7.50
C ALA A 303 -9.83 -12.59 8.10
N LEU A 304 -10.45 -13.27 9.06
CA LEU A 304 -11.63 -12.80 9.77
C LEU A 304 -11.31 -11.57 10.62
N TRP A 305 -10.21 -11.60 11.36
CA TRP A 305 -9.75 -10.47 12.18
C TRP A 305 -9.51 -9.20 11.36
N ASN A 306 -8.74 -9.31 10.27
CA ASN A 306 -8.48 -8.15 9.41
C ASN A 306 -9.72 -7.76 8.60
N GLY A 307 -10.44 -8.75 8.07
CA GLY A 307 -11.64 -8.55 7.27
C GLY A 307 -12.73 -7.81 8.04
N GLY A 308 -13.00 -8.20 9.28
CA GLY A 308 -13.98 -7.52 10.12
C GLY A 308 -13.61 -6.07 10.41
N PHE A 309 -12.32 -5.81 10.69
CA PHE A 309 -11.85 -4.44 10.88
C PHE A 309 -12.04 -3.59 9.64
N TYR A 310 -11.72 -4.10 8.46
CA TYR A 310 -11.83 -3.32 7.23
C TYR A 310 -13.27 -3.19 6.71
N LEU A 311 -14.14 -4.15 6.97
CA LEU A 311 -15.59 -4.03 6.73
C LEU A 311 -16.23 -2.98 7.65
N TRP A 312 -15.77 -2.90 8.90
CA TRP A 312 -16.16 -1.83 9.80
C TRP A 312 -15.62 -0.47 9.32
N ARG A 313 -14.32 -0.40 8.99
CA ARG A 313 -13.69 0.86 8.59
C ARG A 313 -14.15 1.40 7.25
N SER A 314 -14.61 0.54 6.34
CA SER A 314 -15.24 0.97 5.10
C SER A 314 -16.64 1.56 5.32
N GLY A 315 -17.29 1.25 6.44
CA GLY A 315 -18.69 1.59 6.73
C GLY A 315 -19.69 0.56 6.20
N ILE A 316 -19.23 -0.60 5.74
CA ILE A 316 -20.11 -1.72 5.35
C ILE A 316 -20.74 -2.38 6.58
N SER A 317 -19.96 -2.52 7.65
CA SER A 317 -20.43 -3.01 8.95
C SER A 317 -20.38 -1.88 9.98
N PRO A 318 -21.32 -1.82 10.92
CA PRO A 318 -21.39 -0.75 11.91
C PRO A 318 -20.29 -0.85 12.98
N ASP A 319 -19.83 -2.07 13.28
CA ASP A 319 -18.77 -2.33 14.25
C ASP A 319 -17.91 -3.55 13.88
N MET A 320 -16.89 -3.79 14.72
CA MET A 320 -15.94 -4.89 14.56
C MET A 320 -16.61 -6.28 14.63
N GLY A 321 -17.58 -6.47 15.52
CA GLY A 321 -18.25 -7.76 15.71
C GLY A 321 -19.12 -8.13 14.51
N GLU A 322 -19.93 -7.18 14.03
CA GLU A 322 -20.70 -7.35 12.80
C GLU A 322 -19.80 -7.48 11.57
N GLY A 323 -18.66 -6.79 11.55
CA GLY A 323 -17.63 -6.96 10.52
C GLY A 323 -17.09 -8.39 10.46
N ILE A 324 -16.73 -8.97 11.61
CA ILE A 324 -16.23 -10.35 11.70
C ILE A 324 -17.31 -11.33 11.25
N ALA A 325 -18.55 -11.15 11.69
CA ALA A 325 -19.67 -12.00 11.29
C ALA A 325 -19.90 -11.96 9.78
N LYS A 326 -19.87 -10.75 9.18
CA LYS A 326 -20.01 -10.58 7.73
C LYS A 326 -18.83 -11.19 6.97
N ALA A 327 -17.61 -11.06 7.50
CA ALA A 327 -16.44 -11.71 6.91
C ALA A 327 -16.61 -13.24 6.87
N ALA A 328 -17.08 -13.83 7.97
CA ALA A 328 -17.34 -15.27 8.04
C ALA A 328 -18.43 -15.71 7.03
N GLU A 329 -19.52 -14.95 6.89
CA GLU A 329 -20.57 -15.20 5.89
C GLU A 329 -20.00 -15.21 4.46
N LEU A 330 -19.15 -14.23 4.11
CA LEU A 330 -18.57 -14.10 2.77
C LEU A 330 -17.58 -15.24 2.45
N PHE A 331 -16.79 -15.68 3.43
CA PHE A 331 -15.91 -16.84 3.25
C PHE A 331 -16.70 -18.15 3.14
N THR A 332 -17.66 -18.37 4.03
CA THR A 332 -18.45 -19.62 4.06
C THR A 332 -19.39 -19.78 2.86
N SER A 333 -19.94 -18.68 2.35
CA SER A 333 -20.75 -18.68 1.11
C SER A 333 -19.94 -18.88 -0.17
N GLY A 334 -18.61 -18.79 -0.11
CA GLY A 334 -17.74 -18.85 -1.28
C GLY A 334 -17.67 -17.55 -2.09
N ALA A 335 -18.26 -16.45 -1.60
CA ALA A 335 -18.26 -15.16 -2.30
C ALA A 335 -16.84 -14.62 -2.55
N VAL A 336 -15.93 -14.81 -1.58
CA VAL A 336 -14.52 -14.39 -1.73
C VAL A 336 -13.78 -15.22 -2.78
N ALA A 337 -14.03 -16.53 -2.83
CA ALA A 337 -13.46 -17.40 -3.88
C ALA A 337 -14.01 -17.03 -5.26
N ALA A 338 -15.31 -16.77 -5.37
CA ALA A 338 -15.93 -16.30 -6.60
C ALA A 338 -15.32 -14.97 -7.09
N LYS A 339 -15.03 -14.04 -6.16
CA LYS A 339 -14.35 -12.77 -6.49
C LYS A 339 -12.94 -12.99 -7.05
N LEU A 340 -12.17 -13.97 -6.53
CA LEU A 340 -10.88 -14.32 -7.13
C LEU A 340 -11.03 -14.88 -8.55
N GLN A 341 -12.03 -15.74 -8.78
CA GLN A 341 -12.31 -16.28 -10.11
C GLN A 341 -12.70 -15.19 -11.10
N GLU A 342 -13.58 -14.27 -10.69
CA GLU A 342 -13.96 -13.09 -11.48
C GLU A 342 -12.73 -12.24 -11.83
N LEU A 343 -11.85 -11.98 -10.85
CA LEU A 343 -10.62 -11.24 -11.07
C LEU A 343 -9.68 -11.93 -12.05
N ASN A 344 -9.46 -13.23 -11.89
CA ASN A 344 -8.64 -14.04 -12.80
C ASN A 344 -9.19 -14.00 -14.24
N LEU A 345 -10.50 -14.15 -14.42
CA LEU A 345 -11.13 -14.07 -15.73
C LEU A 345 -10.95 -12.69 -16.37
N ALA A 346 -11.17 -11.61 -15.61
CA ALA A 346 -11.01 -10.23 -16.10
C ALA A 346 -9.57 -9.93 -16.51
N VAL A 347 -8.58 -10.32 -15.69
CA VAL A 347 -7.15 -10.13 -16.00
C VAL A 347 -6.76 -10.92 -17.25
N ASN A 348 -7.22 -12.17 -17.37
CA ASN A 348 -6.92 -13.00 -18.54
C ASN A 348 -7.58 -12.47 -19.81
N SER A 349 -8.83 -11.99 -19.75
CA SER A 349 -9.54 -11.46 -20.93
C SER A 349 -8.88 -10.20 -21.49
N VAL A 350 -8.39 -9.30 -20.63
CA VAL A 350 -7.69 -8.10 -21.11
C VAL A 350 -6.24 -8.39 -21.52
N SER A 351 -5.64 -9.47 -21.02
CA SER A 351 -4.28 -9.89 -21.39
C SER A 351 -4.22 -10.49 -22.79
N THR A 352 -5.20 -11.33 -23.16
CA THR A 352 -5.25 -12.02 -24.46
C THR A 352 -5.72 -11.15 -25.63
N ALA A 353 -6.37 -10.00 -25.37
CA ALA A 353 -6.92 -9.12 -26.40
C ALA A 353 -5.90 -8.33 -27.25
N ALA A 354 -4.68 -8.84 -27.44
CA ALA A 354 -3.63 -8.20 -28.25
C ALA A 354 -3.18 -9.11 -29.40
N PHE A 355 -3.95 -9.13 -30.51
CA PHE A 355 -3.46 -9.20 -31.90
C PHE A 355 -4.64 -8.89 -32.83
N PRO A 356 -4.75 -7.69 -33.43
CA PRO A 356 -5.33 -7.59 -34.75
C PRO A 356 -4.32 -8.23 -35.71
N LEU A 357 -4.66 -9.38 -36.25
CA LEU A 357 -4.03 -9.89 -37.46
C LEU A 357 -4.22 -8.82 -38.55
N PHE A 358 -3.20 -8.00 -38.77
CA PHE A 358 -3.09 -7.27 -40.03
C PHE A 358 -2.80 -8.29 -41.12
N ASN A 359 -3.87 -8.83 -41.71
CA ASN A 359 -3.79 -9.46 -43.03
C ASN A 359 -3.57 -8.35 -44.05
N ARG A 360 -2.34 -8.28 -44.60
CA ARG A 360 -2.10 -7.89 -45.99
C ARG A 360 -1.03 -8.79 -46.58
#